data_AF-A0A5N6KG25-F1
#
_entry.id   AF-A0A5N6KG25-F1
#
_cell.length_a   1.000
_cell.length_b   1.000
_cell.length_c   1.000
_cell.angle_alpha   90.00
_cell.angle_beta   90.00
_cell.angle_gamma   90.00
#
_symmetry.space_group_name_H-M   'P 1'
#
loop_
_entity.id
_entity.type
_entity.pdbx_description
1 polymer ?
#
loop_
_entity_poly.entity_id
_entity_poly.type
_entity_poly.pdbx_seq_one_letter_code
_entity_poly.pdbx_strand_id
1 'polypeptide(L)'
;MALHWGSQHLNSCLPDEILENIKSIDCDQYYEDEYGIMPSLSFHDAQSGETLMKLSSVGIRRVSRKKMRKLFSKGLHIRYNMRLASFTASDTTVTVKFEDGTSTSGTHLVGADGAKSLLRTSLLGDTAALTPMPYTMYNFKASFTAEQARYLKETSSFHPIMNFGTNKELKIFSMISILDVVDRKKPETWIFQLLWSVFEEDPKHREKVATMSNEEKLRFLQSNADLWADPWKSALKWVPEGTEIPADVCMLWKDPVLWDNHQGRVTLAGDAAHAMPPHRGQGLNNAIQDAANYIEAIKKINEGTCSAAEAISAYDAEQRMI
;
A
#
# COMPACT_ATOMS: atom_id res chain seq x y z
N MET A 1 -2.66 2.94 4.96
CA MET A 1 -1.32 3.03 4.35
C MET A 1 -0.48 3.98 5.19
N ALA A 2 0.84 3.86 5.16
CA ALA A 2 1.72 4.82 5.83
C ALA A 2 2.21 5.85 4.79
N LEU A 3 1.98 7.13 5.07
CA LEU A 3 2.47 8.26 4.29
C LEU A 3 3.55 8.94 5.13
N HIS A 4 4.77 9.06 4.60
CA HIS A 4 5.91 9.60 5.34
C HIS A 4 6.77 10.47 4.41
N TRP A 5 7.94 10.02 3.95
CA TRP A 5 8.80 10.83 3.07
C TRP A 5 8.10 11.23 1.76
N GLY A 6 7.19 10.40 1.25
CA GLY A 6 6.42 10.72 0.03
C GLY A 6 5.51 11.94 0.18
N SER A 7 5.21 12.36 1.41
CA SER A 7 4.38 13.54 1.68
C SER A 7 4.98 14.84 1.14
N GLN A 8 6.31 14.93 1.04
CA GLN A 8 7.00 16.12 0.52
C GLN A 8 6.67 16.42 -0.96
N HIS A 9 6.18 15.40 -1.68
CA HIS A 9 5.80 15.49 -3.09
C HIS A 9 4.32 15.81 -3.31
N LEU A 10 3.50 15.87 -2.25
CA LEU A 10 2.05 16.12 -2.42
C LEU A 10 1.78 17.50 -3.06
N ASN A 11 2.55 18.52 -2.69
CA ASN A 11 2.39 19.88 -3.23
C ASN A 11 2.69 19.96 -4.73
N SER A 12 3.57 19.10 -5.25
CA SER A 12 3.84 19.02 -6.68
C SER A 12 2.77 18.24 -7.46
N CYS A 13 1.96 17.44 -6.77
CA CYS A 13 1.02 16.49 -7.38
C CYS A 13 -0.44 16.91 -7.29
N LEU A 14 -0.81 17.70 -6.29
CA LEU A 14 -2.20 17.96 -5.95
C LEU A 14 -2.51 19.45 -5.93
N PRO A 15 -3.73 19.87 -6.34
CA PRO A 15 -4.20 21.24 -6.18
C PRO A 15 -4.32 21.67 -4.70
N ASP A 16 -4.21 22.97 -4.45
CA ASP A 16 -4.30 23.56 -3.10
C ASP A 16 -5.60 23.17 -2.36
N GLU A 17 -6.74 23.17 -3.05
CA GLU A 17 -8.04 22.78 -2.47
C GLU A 17 -8.07 21.33 -1.93
N ILE A 18 -7.25 20.44 -2.52
CA ILE A 18 -7.10 19.05 -2.08
C ILE A 18 -6.16 18.99 -0.87
N LEU A 19 -5.07 19.76 -0.91
CA LEU A 19 -4.05 19.84 0.14
C LEU A 19 -4.61 20.43 1.44
N GLU A 20 -5.45 21.46 1.36
CA GLU A 20 -6.18 22.04 2.51
C GLU A 20 -6.98 20.98 3.28
N ASN A 21 -7.45 19.95 2.58
CA ASN A 21 -8.25 18.88 3.15
C ASN A 21 -7.43 17.61 3.46
N ILE A 22 -6.10 17.66 3.38
CA ILE A 22 -5.25 16.45 3.48
C ILE A 22 -5.44 15.72 4.81
N LYS A 23 -5.72 16.41 5.92
CA LYS A 23 -5.99 15.80 7.23
C LYS A 23 -7.19 14.86 7.23
N SER A 24 -8.18 15.10 6.36
CA SER A 24 -9.38 14.27 6.27
C SER A 24 -9.12 12.82 5.81
N ILE A 25 -7.93 12.51 5.31
CA ILE A 25 -7.58 11.16 4.87
C ILE A 25 -6.97 10.31 6.00
N ASP A 26 -6.67 10.89 7.17
CA ASP A 26 -6.08 10.16 8.27
C ASP A 26 -7.02 9.07 8.82
N CYS A 27 -6.41 7.97 9.24
CA CYS A 27 -7.09 6.89 9.93
C CYS A 27 -7.57 7.35 11.32
N ASP A 28 -6.79 8.20 11.99
CA ASP A 28 -7.19 8.93 13.18
C ASP A 28 -6.93 10.42 12.96
N GLN A 29 -7.99 11.16 12.58
CA GLN A 29 -7.90 12.59 12.30
C GLN A 29 -7.87 13.46 13.56
N TYR A 30 -8.13 12.88 14.74
CA TYR A 30 -8.25 13.61 16.00
C TYR A 30 -6.97 13.57 16.83
N TYR A 31 -6.08 12.62 16.52
CA TYR A 31 -4.90 12.33 17.35
C TYR A 31 -4.06 13.58 17.64
N GLU A 32 -3.62 14.31 16.61
CA GLU A 32 -2.70 15.43 16.81
C GLU A 32 -3.33 16.58 17.60
N ASP A 33 -4.64 16.81 17.45
CA ASP A 33 -5.35 17.86 18.17
C ASP A 33 -5.50 17.53 19.66
N GLU A 34 -5.58 16.24 20.01
CA GLU A 34 -5.82 15.76 21.37
C GLU A 34 -4.53 15.39 22.11
N TYR A 35 -3.55 14.84 21.42
CA TYR A 35 -2.34 14.24 22.01
C TYR A 35 -1.03 14.87 21.52
N GLY A 36 -1.08 15.80 20.57
CA GLY A 36 0.09 16.47 20.01
C GLY A 36 0.85 15.62 18.99
N ILE A 37 2.17 15.80 18.93
CA ILE A 37 3.01 15.21 17.88
C ILE A 37 3.00 13.67 18.00
N MET A 38 2.82 12.99 16.86
CA MET A 38 2.91 11.53 16.79
C MET A 38 4.25 11.03 17.33
N PRO A 39 4.27 10.02 18.22
CA PRO A 39 5.52 9.43 18.68
C PRO A 39 6.25 8.68 17.56
N SER A 40 7.55 8.44 17.76
CA SER A 40 8.34 7.60 16.85
C SER A 40 7.78 6.18 16.77
N LEU A 41 7.81 5.58 15.57
CA LEU A 41 7.46 4.18 15.41
C LEU A 41 8.46 3.29 16.11
N SER A 42 7.97 2.22 16.72
CA SER A 42 8.81 1.24 17.40
C SER A 42 8.53 -0.15 16.81
N PHE A 43 9.60 -0.92 16.65
CA PHE A 43 9.57 -2.33 16.26
C PHE A 43 10.01 -3.15 17.45
N HIS A 44 9.23 -4.16 17.79
CA HIS A 44 9.49 -4.98 18.97
C HIS A 44 9.80 -6.43 18.58
N ASP A 45 10.56 -7.10 19.42
CA ASP A 45 10.50 -8.54 19.54
C ASP A 45 9.16 -8.84 20.21
N ALA A 46 8.24 -9.37 19.43
CA ALA A 46 6.88 -9.62 19.85
C ALA A 46 6.72 -10.95 20.60
N GLN A 47 7.81 -11.66 20.88
CA GLN A 47 7.84 -12.79 21.81
C GLN A 47 8.21 -12.31 23.22
N SER A 48 9.24 -11.48 23.35
CA SER A 48 9.72 -10.96 24.65
C SER A 48 9.08 -9.63 25.07
N GLY A 49 8.58 -8.85 24.12
CA GLY A 49 8.12 -7.47 24.31
C GLY A 49 9.24 -6.42 24.23
N GLU A 50 10.49 -6.82 23.99
CA GLU A 50 11.63 -5.91 23.91
C GLU A 50 11.56 -4.99 22.68
N THR A 51 11.93 -3.71 22.84
CA THR A 51 12.07 -2.80 21.70
C THR A 51 13.36 -3.09 20.94
N LEU A 52 13.25 -3.50 19.67
CA LEU A 52 14.38 -3.77 18.80
C LEU A 52 14.93 -2.51 18.13
N MET A 53 14.03 -1.65 17.62
CA MET A 53 14.42 -0.40 16.98
C MET A 53 13.31 0.65 17.07
N LYS A 54 13.72 1.92 17.10
CA LYS A 54 12.83 3.07 16.97
C LYS A 54 13.14 3.82 15.69
N LEU A 55 12.13 4.04 14.88
CA LEU A 55 12.23 4.85 13.67
C LEU A 55 11.72 6.26 14.00
N SER A 56 12.66 7.18 14.22
CA SER A 56 12.35 8.60 14.28
C SER A 56 12.03 9.08 12.87
N SER A 57 10.74 9.24 12.57
CA SER A 57 10.33 9.95 11.36
C SER A 57 9.30 10.99 11.78
N VAL A 58 9.63 12.23 11.44
CA VAL A 58 8.77 13.38 11.68
C VAL A 58 7.62 13.29 10.67
N GLY A 59 6.38 13.35 11.15
CA GLY A 59 5.20 13.47 10.29
C GLY A 59 4.75 12.18 9.59
N ILE A 60 5.05 10.99 10.13
CA ILE A 60 4.41 9.77 9.59
C ILE A 60 2.91 9.84 9.86
N ARG A 61 2.13 9.73 8.80
CA ARG A 61 0.67 9.70 8.83
C ARG A 61 0.15 8.35 8.42
N ARG A 62 -0.73 7.79 9.24
CA ARG A 62 -1.52 6.62 8.85
C ARG A 62 -2.76 7.11 8.13
N VAL A 63 -2.83 6.81 6.85
CA VAL A 63 -3.87 7.31 5.95
C VAL A 63 -4.78 6.20 5.43
N SER A 64 -6.08 6.49 5.37
CA SER A 64 -7.10 5.57 4.85
C SER A 64 -7.09 5.59 3.33
N ARG A 65 -6.89 4.43 2.70
CA ARG A 65 -6.93 4.28 1.23
C ARG A 65 -8.27 4.73 0.65
N LYS A 66 -9.37 4.45 1.36
CA LYS A 66 -10.73 4.84 0.95
C LYS A 66 -10.90 6.37 0.99
N LYS A 67 -10.53 7.01 2.12
CA LYS A 67 -10.65 8.47 2.28
C LYS A 67 -9.74 9.21 1.30
N MET A 68 -8.50 8.74 1.14
CA MET A 68 -7.54 9.28 0.18
C MET A 68 -8.05 9.20 -1.27
N ARG A 69 -8.51 8.02 -1.72
CA ARG A 69 -9.06 7.88 -3.08
C ARG A 69 -10.26 8.80 -3.31
N LYS A 70 -11.14 8.94 -2.30
CA LYS A 70 -12.29 9.86 -2.37
C LYS A 70 -11.83 11.33 -2.48
N LEU A 71 -10.82 11.72 -1.71
CA LEU A 71 -10.31 13.09 -1.74
C LEU A 71 -9.60 13.39 -3.06
N PHE A 72 -8.65 12.54 -3.46
CA PHE A 72 -7.79 12.75 -4.64
C PHE A 72 -8.53 12.58 -5.97
N SER A 73 -9.76 12.04 -5.97
CA SER A 73 -10.58 11.93 -7.20
C SER A 73 -11.45 13.16 -7.47
N LYS A 74 -11.51 14.13 -6.56
CA LYS A 74 -12.24 15.37 -6.80
C LYS A 74 -11.66 16.11 -8.01
N GLY A 75 -12.53 16.62 -8.87
CA GLY A 75 -12.13 17.34 -10.08
C GLY A 75 -11.58 16.45 -11.22
N LEU A 76 -11.42 15.14 -11.01
CA LEU A 76 -10.90 14.23 -12.04
C LEU A 76 -12.01 13.66 -12.92
N HIS A 77 -11.74 13.56 -14.22
CA HIS A 77 -12.60 12.84 -15.16
C HIS A 77 -12.27 11.33 -15.14
N ILE A 78 -13.05 10.56 -14.37
CA ILE A 78 -12.86 9.12 -14.20
C ILE A 78 -13.95 8.35 -14.94
N ARG A 79 -13.55 7.51 -15.90
CA ARG A 79 -14.42 6.52 -16.54
C ARG A 79 -14.24 5.15 -15.89
N TYR A 80 -15.28 4.68 -15.20
CA TYR A 80 -15.28 3.35 -14.56
C TYR A 80 -15.59 2.24 -15.55
N ASN A 81 -15.33 0.99 -15.16
CA ASN A 81 -15.55 -0.23 -15.96
C ASN A 81 -14.74 -0.28 -17.27
N MET A 82 -13.66 0.49 -17.37
CA MET A 82 -12.76 0.50 -18.52
C MET A 82 -11.56 -0.40 -18.24
N ARG A 83 -11.57 -1.63 -18.77
CA ARG A 83 -10.46 -2.57 -18.64
C ARG A 83 -9.65 -2.62 -19.93
N LEU A 84 -8.32 -2.42 -19.83
CA LEU A 84 -7.41 -2.40 -20.98
C LEU A 84 -7.43 -3.74 -21.71
N ALA A 85 -7.71 -3.72 -23.02
CA ALA A 85 -7.57 -4.89 -23.88
C ALA A 85 -6.28 -4.82 -24.71
N SER A 86 -5.98 -3.66 -25.27
CA SER A 86 -4.74 -3.40 -26.01
C SER A 86 -4.49 -1.90 -26.17
N PHE A 87 -3.29 -1.54 -26.60
CA PHE A 87 -2.96 -0.19 -27.03
C PHE A 87 -2.16 -0.21 -28.33
N THR A 88 -2.14 0.92 -29.01
CA THR A 88 -1.27 1.19 -30.18
C THR A 88 -0.69 2.57 -30.02
N ALA A 89 0.59 2.75 -30.37
CA ALA A 89 1.27 4.04 -30.29
C ALA A 89 1.85 4.41 -31.67
N SER A 90 1.75 5.70 -32.01
CA SER A 90 2.49 6.36 -33.08
C SER A 90 3.40 7.42 -32.48
N ASP A 91 4.17 8.12 -33.32
CA ASP A 91 5.09 9.19 -32.88
C ASP A 91 4.38 10.34 -32.14
N THR A 92 3.06 10.49 -32.30
CA THR A 92 2.29 11.62 -31.74
C THR A 92 1.12 11.21 -30.86
N THR A 93 0.60 9.99 -31.04
CA THR A 93 -0.68 9.58 -30.44
C THR A 93 -0.60 8.17 -29.91
N VAL A 94 -1.23 7.93 -28.77
CA VAL A 94 -1.50 6.59 -28.24
C VAL A 94 -3.01 6.36 -28.20
N THR A 95 -3.44 5.20 -28.67
CA THR A 95 -4.85 4.78 -28.66
C THR A 95 -5.00 3.52 -27.83
N VAL A 96 -5.88 3.58 -26.84
CA VAL A 96 -6.26 2.47 -25.97
C VAL A 96 -7.57 1.87 -26.46
N LYS A 97 -7.64 0.53 -26.51
CA LYS A 97 -8.86 -0.25 -26.69
C LYS A 97 -9.21 -0.96 -25.40
N PHE A 98 -10.49 -0.92 -25.04
CA PHE A 98 -11.01 -1.56 -23.85
C PHE A 98 -11.73 -2.87 -24.18
N GLU A 99 -11.91 -3.74 -23.19
CA GLU A 99 -12.58 -5.04 -23.34
C GLU A 99 -14.06 -4.91 -23.75
N ASP A 100 -14.70 -3.77 -23.47
CA ASP A 100 -16.07 -3.48 -23.92
C ASP A 100 -16.17 -3.07 -25.40
N GLY A 101 -15.03 -3.06 -26.11
CA GLY A 101 -14.92 -2.69 -27.52
C GLY A 101 -14.77 -1.18 -27.76
N THR A 102 -14.90 -0.34 -26.74
CA THR A 102 -14.68 1.11 -26.87
C THR A 102 -13.20 1.45 -26.93
N SER A 103 -12.89 2.67 -27.40
CA SER A 103 -11.52 3.17 -27.47
C SER A 103 -11.43 4.64 -27.09
N THR A 104 -10.21 5.09 -26.78
CA THR A 104 -9.88 6.50 -26.58
C THR A 104 -8.44 6.76 -27.01
N SER A 105 -8.15 7.99 -27.40
CA SER A 105 -6.81 8.40 -27.82
C SER A 105 -6.32 9.60 -27.00
N GLY A 106 -5.01 9.70 -26.85
CA GLY A 106 -4.31 10.80 -26.18
C GLY A 106 -2.86 10.91 -26.64
N THR A 107 -2.11 11.84 -26.06
CA THR A 107 -0.68 12.02 -26.39
C THR A 107 0.24 11.14 -25.56
N HIS A 108 -0.20 10.69 -24.38
CA HIS A 108 0.55 9.84 -23.47
C HIS A 108 -0.37 8.82 -22.79
N LEU A 109 0.19 7.67 -22.44
CA LEU A 109 -0.46 6.58 -21.71
C LEU A 109 0.42 6.20 -20.51
N VAL A 110 -0.15 6.26 -19.31
CA VAL A 110 0.53 5.86 -18.07
C VAL A 110 -0.20 4.68 -17.46
N GLY A 111 0.51 3.56 -17.29
CA GLY A 111 0.02 2.39 -16.56
C GLY A 111 0.17 2.59 -15.06
N ALA A 112 -0.92 3.00 -14.40
CA ALA A 112 -1.03 3.06 -12.94
C ALA A 112 -2.03 2.02 -12.41
N ASP A 113 -2.10 0.86 -13.08
CA ASP A 113 -3.09 -0.20 -12.93
C ASP A 113 -2.67 -1.34 -11.98
N GLY A 114 -1.64 -1.09 -11.16
CA GLY A 114 -1.27 -1.92 -10.02
C GLY A 114 -0.34 -3.08 -10.34
N ALA A 115 -0.07 -3.93 -9.34
CA ALA A 115 0.92 -5.01 -9.45
C ALA A 115 0.63 -6.06 -10.53
N LYS A 116 -0.62 -6.17 -11.01
CA LYS A 116 -1.03 -7.07 -12.10
C LYS A 116 -1.32 -6.28 -13.39
N SER A 117 -0.54 -5.24 -13.63
CA SER A 117 -0.72 -4.28 -14.72
C SER A 117 -0.82 -4.96 -16.08
N LEU A 118 -1.90 -4.71 -16.79
CA LEU A 118 -2.11 -5.18 -18.16
C LEU A 118 -1.23 -4.41 -19.14
N LEU A 119 -0.95 -3.13 -18.85
CA LEU A 119 -0.05 -2.35 -19.68
C LEU A 119 1.38 -2.88 -19.57
N ARG A 120 1.85 -3.16 -18.35
CA ARG A 120 3.15 -3.81 -18.14
C ARG A 120 3.23 -5.14 -18.89
N THR A 121 2.21 -5.99 -18.79
CA THR A 121 2.16 -7.26 -19.54
C THR A 121 2.21 -7.03 -21.06
N SER A 122 1.52 -6.00 -21.57
CA SER A 122 1.55 -5.68 -23.00
C SER A 122 2.93 -5.20 -23.48
N LEU A 123 3.68 -4.51 -22.62
CA LEU A 123 5.02 -3.97 -22.93
C LEU A 123 6.12 -5.03 -22.84
N LEU A 124 6.00 -5.99 -21.93
CA LEU A 124 7.10 -6.86 -21.51
C LEU A 124 6.84 -8.35 -21.74
N GLY A 125 5.61 -8.74 -22.11
CA GLY A 125 5.23 -10.14 -22.28
C GLY A 125 5.51 -10.97 -21.02
N ASP A 126 6.16 -12.12 -21.18
CA ASP A 126 6.47 -13.05 -20.09
C ASP A 126 7.39 -12.46 -19.01
N THR A 127 8.20 -11.45 -19.34
CA THR A 127 9.06 -10.76 -18.35
C THR A 127 8.28 -9.84 -17.41
N ALA A 128 6.97 -9.64 -17.67
CA ALA A 128 6.02 -9.06 -16.73
C ALA A 128 5.42 -10.07 -15.75
N ALA A 129 6.06 -11.20 -15.43
CA ALA A 129 5.56 -12.09 -14.38
C ALA A 129 6.05 -11.70 -12.97
N LEU A 130 5.11 -11.54 -12.03
CA LEU A 130 5.45 -11.29 -10.62
C LEU A 130 6.17 -12.49 -10.01
N THR A 131 7.19 -12.23 -9.20
CA THR A 131 7.90 -13.27 -8.44
C THR A 131 7.23 -13.48 -7.09
N PRO A 132 6.75 -14.69 -6.76
CA PRO A 132 6.21 -15.00 -5.44
C PRO A 132 7.34 -15.12 -4.40
N MET A 133 7.09 -14.58 -3.22
CA MET A 133 7.96 -14.69 -2.05
C MET A 133 7.49 -15.83 -1.12
N PRO A 134 8.38 -16.37 -0.26
CA PRO A 134 8.04 -17.37 0.74
C PRO A 134 7.31 -16.75 1.95
N TYR A 135 6.34 -15.85 1.70
CA TYR A 135 5.53 -15.23 2.75
C TYR A 135 4.04 -15.27 2.39
N THR A 136 3.24 -15.79 3.31
CA THR A 136 1.78 -15.70 3.28
C THR A 136 1.33 -14.63 4.24
N MET A 137 0.55 -13.67 3.75
CA MET A 137 0.02 -12.56 4.54
C MET A 137 -1.44 -12.78 4.87
N TYR A 138 -1.74 -12.90 6.15
CA TYR A 138 -3.08 -12.79 6.70
C TYR A 138 -3.32 -11.32 7.05
N ASN A 139 -4.09 -10.61 6.24
CA ASN A 139 -4.28 -9.16 6.38
C ASN A 139 -5.76 -8.81 6.46
N PHE A 140 -6.25 -8.54 7.65
CA PHE A 140 -7.66 -8.41 7.92
C PHE A 140 -7.98 -7.23 8.83
N LYS A 141 -9.27 -6.91 8.91
CA LYS A 141 -9.79 -5.87 9.77
C LYS A 141 -10.58 -6.50 10.92
N ALA A 142 -10.50 -5.91 12.10
CA ALA A 142 -11.31 -6.30 13.25
C ALA A 142 -11.73 -5.05 14.05
N SER A 143 -12.85 -5.19 14.74
CA SER A 143 -13.29 -4.27 15.78
C SER A 143 -13.41 -5.05 17.08
N PHE A 144 -13.24 -4.36 18.19
CA PHE A 144 -13.17 -4.95 19.52
C PHE A 144 -14.16 -4.29 20.46
N THR A 145 -14.31 -4.80 21.68
CA THR A 145 -15.08 -4.09 22.71
C THR A 145 -14.44 -2.73 23.01
N ALA A 146 -15.19 -1.80 23.60
CA ALA A 146 -14.66 -0.47 23.89
C ALA A 146 -13.41 -0.51 24.79
N GLU A 147 -13.37 -1.44 25.76
CA GLU A 147 -12.23 -1.65 26.65
C GLU A 147 -11.00 -2.16 25.89
N GLN A 148 -11.17 -3.19 25.05
CA GLN A 148 -10.10 -3.76 24.24
C GLN A 148 -9.55 -2.75 23.23
N ALA A 149 -10.43 -1.98 22.57
CA ALA A 149 -10.05 -0.95 21.62
C ALA A 149 -9.21 0.16 22.29
N ARG A 150 -9.60 0.61 23.50
CA ARG A 150 -8.78 1.54 24.29
C ARG A 150 -7.45 0.92 24.68
N TYR A 151 -7.43 -0.33 25.13
CA TYR A 151 -6.17 -1.02 25.47
C TYR A 151 -5.18 -1.03 24.30
N LEU A 152 -5.64 -1.34 23.08
CA LEU A 152 -4.80 -1.40 21.89
C LEU A 152 -4.31 -0.03 21.39
N LYS A 153 -5.00 1.06 21.73
CA LYS A 153 -4.73 2.41 21.18
C LYS A 153 -4.14 3.38 22.21
N GLU A 154 -4.66 3.38 23.43
CA GLU A 154 -4.43 4.44 24.43
C GLU A 154 -3.40 4.03 25.50
N THR A 155 -3.05 2.75 25.58
CA THR A 155 -1.99 2.29 26.51
C THR A 155 -0.64 2.85 26.08
N SER A 156 0.03 3.57 26.96
CA SER A 156 1.32 4.22 26.69
C SER A 156 2.47 3.26 26.35
N SER A 157 2.30 1.97 26.64
CA SER A 157 3.25 0.90 26.26
C SER A 157 3.26 0.61 24.77
N PHE A 158 2.26 1.08 24.02
CA PHE A 158 2.10 0.83 22.59
C PHE A 158 2.05 2.13 21.81
N HIS A 159 2.46 2.06 20.55
CA HIS A 159 2.24 3.16 19.64
C HIS A 159 0.73 3.26 19.34
N PRO A 160 0.12 4.45 19.39
CA PRO A 160 -1.34 4.60 19.31
C PRO A 160 -1.93 4.26 17.93
N ILE A 161 -1.13 4.36 16.88
CA ILE A 161 -1.58 4.11 15.51
C ILE A 161 -0.96 2.88 14.83
N MET A 162 0.33 2.57 15.00
CA MET A 162 1.00 1.46 14.32
C MET A 162 2.01 0.77 15.23
N ASN A 163 1.76 -0.50 15.54
CA ASN A 163 2.65 -1.36 16.31
C ASN A 163 3.22 -2.44 15.38
N PHE A 164 4.54 -2.62 15.40
CA PHE A 164 5.25 -3.60 14.58
C PHE A 164 5.98 -4.60 15.45
N GLY A 165 5.82 -5.88 15.13
CA GLY A 165 6.32 -6.98 15.92
C GLY A 165 6.93 -8.07 15.05
N THR A 166 7.98 -8.71 15.52
CA THR A 166 8.49 -9.94 14.93
C THR A 166 8.55 -11.05 15.97
N ASN A 167 8.22 -12.28 15.57
CA ASN A 167 8.41 -13.45 16.40
C ASN A 167 9.40 -14.37 15.66
N LYS A 168 10.61 -14.51 16.23
CA LYS A 168 11.71 -15.25 15.59
C LYS A 168 11.46 -16.75 15.55
N GLU A 169 10.89 -17.31 16.62
CA GLU A 169 10.55 -18.73 16.72
C GLU A 169 9.52 -19.13 15.67
N LEU A 170 8.46 -18.32 15.54
CA LEU A 170 7.41 -18.55 14.56
C LEU A 170 7.79 -18.11 13.14
N LYS A 171 8.88 -17.35 12.97
CA LYS A 171 9.27 -16.68 11.72
C LYS A 171 8.12 -15.81 11.16
N ILE A 172 7.48 -15.03 12.02
CA ILE A 172 6.33 -14.18 11.66
C ILE A 172 6.65 -12.71 11.89
N PHE A 173 6.35 -11.89 10.89
CA PHE A 173 6.22 -10.43 11.07
C PHE A 173 4.75 -10.08 11.28
N SER A 174 4.46 -9.19 12.22
CA SER A 174 3.11 -8.72 12.52
C SER A 174 3.02 -7.20 12.59
N MET A 175 1.86 -6.68 12.20
CA MET A 175 1.48 -5.29 12.40
C MET A 175 0.05 -5.21 12.95
N ILE A 176 -0.13 -4.41 14.00
CA ILE A 176 -1.43 -3.98 14.49
C ILE A 176 -1.51 -2.48 14.29
N SER A 177 -2.53 -1.99 13.58
CA SER A 177 -2.67 -0.56 13.34
C SER A 177 -4.12 -0.10 13.34
N ILE A 178 -4.33 1.19 13.61
CA ILE A 178 -5.63 1.83 13.39
C ILE A 178 -5.88 1.94 11.88
N LEU A 179 -7.02 1.42 11.45
CA LEU A 179 -7.52 1.52 10.08
C LEU A 179 -8.56 2.63 9.92
N ASP A 180 -9.42 2.83 10.91
CA ASP A 180 -10.35 3.97 10.95
C ASP A 180 -10.89 4.23 12.37
N VAL A 181 -10.83 5.48 12.82
CA VAL A 181 -11.55 5.98 14.00
C VAL A 181 -12.88 6.56 13.52
N VAL A 182 -13.90 5.70 13.45
CA VAL A 182 -15.23 6.05 12.90
C VAL A 182 -15.95 7.06 13.79
N ASP A 183 -16.08 6.76 15.08
CA ASP A 183 -16.58 7.70 16.10
C ASP A 183 -15.60 7.72 17.27
N ARG A 184 -14.99 8.89 17.51
CA ARG A 184 -14.02 9.08 18.59
C ARG A 184 -14.58 8.80 19.98
N LYS A 185 -15.90 8.95 20.17
CA LYS A 185 -16.56 8.74 21.48
C LYS A 185 -17.00 7.30 21.70
N LYS A 186 -16.92 6.45 20.67
CA LYS A 186 -17.37 5.05 20.70
C LYS A 186 -16.24 4.12 20.26
N PRO A 187 -15.31 3.75 21.15
CA PRO A 187 -14.15 2.92 20.80
C PRO A 187 -14.49 1.57 20.17
N GLU A 188 -15.66 1.02 20.46
CA GLU A 188 -16.20 -0.19 19.83
C GLU A 188 -16.45 -0.04 18.32
N THR A 189 -16.50 1.19 17.80
CA THR A 189 -16.63 1.49 16.36
C THR A 189 -15.29 1.61 15.65
N TRP A 190 -14.18 1.60 16.39
CA TRP A 190 -12.85 1.72 15.79
C TRP A 190 -12.50 0.43 15.04
N ILE A 191 -11.83 0.61 13.92
CA ILE A 191 -11.42 -0.49 13.06
C ILE A 191 -9.90 -0.59 13.13
N PHE A 192 -9.41 -1.77 13.48
CA PHE A 192 -8.01 -2.11 13.48
C PHE A 192 -7.68 -2.96 12.25
N GLN A 193 -6.49 -2.78 11.70
CA GLN A 193 -5.87 -3.70 10.75
C GLN A 193 -4.90 -4.59 11.50
N LEU A 194 -5.06 -5.90 11.29
CA LEU A 194 -4.20 -6.95 11.79
C LEU A 194 -3.51 -7.61 10.59
N LEU A 195 -2.18 -7.65 10.61
CA LEU A 195 -1.36 -8.28 9.59
C LEU A 195 -0.45 -9.31 10.25
N TRP A 196 -0.51 -10.55 9.78
CA TRP A 196 0.43 -11.62 10.12
C TRP A 196 1.05 -12.13 8.84
N SER A 197 2.33 -11.85 8.65
CA SER A 197 3.13 -12.32 7.52
C SER A 197 3.97 -13.50 7.96
N VAL A 198 3.53 -14.70 7.59
CA VAL A 198 4.16 -15.97 7.97
C VAL A 198 5.16 -16.37 6.91
N PHE A 199 6.40 -16.66 7.32
CA PHE A 199 7.37 -17.26 6.43
C PHE A 199 7.02 -18.74 6.19
N GLU A 200 6.87 -19.11 4.92
CA GLU A 200 6.51 -20.47 4.52
C GLU A 200 7.58 -21.05 3.59
N GLU A 201 8.33 -22.02 4.11
CA GLU A 201 9.37 -22.73 3.35
C GLU A 201 8.77 -23.75 2.38
N ASP A 202 7.63 -24.36 2.71
CA ASP A 202 6.97 -25.38 1.88
C ASP A 202 5.88 -24.75 0.98
N PRO A 203 6.07 -24.73 -0.35
CA PRO A 203 5.06 -24.24 -1.29
C PRO A 203 3.70 -24.93 -1.18
N LYS A 204 3.64 -26.20 -0.74
CA LYS A 204 2.38 -26.94 -0.60
C LYS A 204 1.51 -26.42 0.53
N HIS A 205 2.12 -25.82 1.56
CA HIS A 205 1.35 -25.18 2.62
C HIS A 205 0.56 -23.98 2.08
N ARG A 206 1.16 -23.19 1.18
CA ARG A 206 0.48 -22.07 0.52
C ARG A 206 -0.74 -22.49 -0.28
N GLU A 207 -0.64 -23.59 -1.03
CA GLU A 207 -1.79 -24.16 -1.77
C GLU A 207 -2.92 -24.54 -0.82
N LYS A 208 -2.57 -25.13 0.33
CA LYS A 208 -3.55 -25.47 1.37
C LYS A 208 -4.21 -24.22 1.96
N VAL A 209 -3.44 -23.17 2.29
CA VAL A 209 -3.97 -21.92 2.86
C VAL A 209 -5.01 -21.27 1.95
N ALA A 210 -4.82 -21.34 0.62
CA ALA A 210 -5.79 -20.83 -0.35
C ALA A 210 -7.17 -21.49 -0.24
N THR A 211 -7.23 -22.74 0.24
CA THR A 211 -8.46 -23.51 0.42
C THR A 211 -9.05 -23.48 1.83
N MET A 212 -8.32 -22.93 2.81
CA MET A 212 -8.77 -22.87 4.20
C MET A 212 -9.92 -21.87 4.39
N SER A 213 -10.89 -22.26 5.21
CA SER A 213 -11.93 -21.36 5.73
C SER A 213 -11.33 -20.26 6.62
N ASN A 214 -12.08 -19.18 6.83
CA ASN A 214 -11.66 -18.09 7.72
C ASN A 214 -11.48 -18.58 9.16
N GLU A 215 -12.34 -19.51 9.60
CA GLU A 215 -12.30 -20.12 10.93
C GLU A 215 -11.06 -21.00 11.12
N GLU A 216 -10.63 -21.73 10.09
CA GLU A 216 -9.38 -22.49 10.13
C GLU A 216 -8.15 -21.57 10.17
N LYS A 217 -8.16 -20.48 9.39
CA LYS A 217 -7.08 -19.49 9.42
C LYS A 217 -7.00 -18.77 10.76
N LEU A 218 -8.15 -18.40 11.33
CA LEU A 218 -8.21 -17.78 12.66
C LEU A 218 -7.66 -18.72 13.74
N ARG A 219 -8.12 -19.98 13.75
CA ARG A 219 -7.63 -20.99 14.70
C ARG A 219 -6.13 -21.22 14.56
N PHE A 220 -5.59 -21.25 13.34
CA PHE A 220 -4.15 -21.34 13.10
C PHE A 220 -3.38 -20.15 13.68
N LEU A 221 -3.87 -18.91 13.50
CA LEU A 221 -3.22 -17.74 14.08
C LEU A 221 -3.32 -17.74 15.63
N GLN A 222 -4.47 -18.14 16.17
CA GLN A 222 -4.73 -18.17 17.61
C GLN A 222 -4.01 -19.30 18.35
N SER A 223 -3.73 -20.44 17.70
CA SER A 223 -3.04 -21.57 18.35
C SER A 223 -1.65 -21.21 18.88
N ASN A 224 -1.05 -20.17 18.31
CA ASN A 224 0.28 -19.70 18.67
C ASN A 224 0.24 -18.41 19.51
N ALA A 225 -0.95 -17.90 19.88
CA ALA A 225 -1.11 -16.61 20.54
C ALA A 225 -0.34 -16.50 21.87
N ASP A 226 -0.16 -17.60 22.59
CA ASP A 226 0.59 -17.61 23.86
C ASP A 226 2.12 -17.48 23.68
N LEU A 227 2.63 -17.59 22.45
CA LEU A 227 4.03 -17.30 22.11
C LEU A 227 4.27 -15.82 21.79
N TRP A 228 3.24 -14.99 21.89
CA TRP A 228 3.33 -13.54 21.68
C TRP A 228 3.28 -12.79 23.02
N ALA A 229 3.97 -11.67 23.09
CA ALA A 229 3.76 -10.63 24.09
C ALA A 229 2.58 -9.72 23.68
N ASP A 230 2.11 -8.91 24.62
CA ASP A 230 1.13 -7.88 24.31
C ASP A 230 1.75 -6.72 23.49
N PRO A 231 0.99 -6.14 22.55
CA PRO A 231 -0.46 -6.32 22.35
C PRO A 231 -0.82 -7.44 21.37
N TRP A 232 0.15 -8.11 20.74
CA TRP A 232 -0.10 -9.14 19.72
C TRP A 232 -0.89 -10.34 20.24
N LYS A 233 -0.53 -10.80 21.44
CA LYS A 233 -1.25 -11.88 22.14
C LYS A 233 -2.73 -11.56 22.31
N SER A 234 -3.02 -10.45 22.98
CA SER A 234 -4.40 -10.05 23.25
C SER A 234 -5.18 -9.77 21.96
N ALA A 235 -4.58 -9.04 21.01
CA ALA A 235 -5.23 -8.74 19.74
C ALA A 235 -5.67 -10.01 18.99
N LEU A 236 -4.83 -11.05 18.93
CA LEU A 236 -5.18 -12.34 18.33
C LEU A 236 -6.28 -13.06 19.10
N LYS A 237 -6.17 -13.14 20.43
CA LYS A 237 -7.16 -13.82 21.29
C LYS A 237 -8.54 -13.15 21.24
N TRP A 238 -8.59 -11.85 20.96
CA TRP A 238 -9.83 -11.09 20.91
C TRP A 238 -10.46 -10.98 19.53
N VAL A 239 -9.80 -11.48 18.46
CA VAL A 239 -10.41 -11.47 17.12
C VAL A 239 -11.74 -12.21 17.17
N PRO A 240 -12.87 -11.57 16.80
CA PRO A 240 -14.18 -12.20 16.83
C PRO A 240 -14.28 -13.41 15.90
N GLU A 241 -15.05 -14.42 16.29
CA GLU A 241 -15.44 -15.50 15.39
C GLU A 241 -16.19 -14.96 14.16
N GLY A 242 -16.03 -15.63 13.02
CA GLY A 242 -16.61 -15.18 11.74
C GLY A 242 -15.89 -13.99 11.09
N THR A 243 -14.79 -13.50 11.66
CA THR A 243 -13.94 -12.49 11.00
C THR A 243 -13.41 -13.03 9.67
N GLU A 244 -13.52 -12.25 8.60
CA GLU A 244 -12.93 -12.59 7.30
C GLU A 244 -11.40 -12.45 7.35
N ILE A 245 -10.68 -13.51 6.99
CA ILE A 245 -9.22 -13.57 7.04
C ILE A 245 -8.69 -13.97 5.64
N PRO A 246 -8.56 -13.00 4.73
CA PRO A 246 -7.90 -13.24 3.46
C PRO A 246 -6.43 -13.58 3.70
N ALA A 247 -5.91 -14.45 2.84
CA ALA A 247 -4.52 -14.88 2.85
C ALA A 247 -3.94 -14.69 1.45
N ASP A 248 -2.93 -13.83 1.33
CA ASP A 248 -2.31 -13.49 0.06
C ASP A 248 -0.82 -13.85 0.06
N VAL A 249 -0.33 -14.37 -1.06
CA VAL A 249 1.10 -14.57 -1.27
C VAL A 249 1.76 -13.23 -1.57
N CYS A 250 2.81 -12.90 -0.83
CA CYS A 250 3.63 -11.74 -1.16
C CYS A 250 4.27 -11.91 -2.54
N MET A 251 4.20 -10.88 -3.35
CA MET A 251 4.80 -10.87 -4.69
C MET A 251 5.59 -9.59 -4.91
N LEU A 252 6.62 -9.64 -5.76
CA LEU A 252 7.38 -8.48 -6.19
C LEU A 252 7.81 -8.57 -7.66
N TRP A 253 8.26 -7.45 -8.22
CA TRP A 253 9.14 -7.45 -9.39
C TRP A 253 10.58 -7.63 -8.92
N LYS A 254 11.19 -8.77 -9.25
CA LYS A 254 12.53 -9.11 -8.76
C LYS A 254 13.62 -8.36 -9.51
N ASP A 255 13.50 -8.30 -10.83
CA ASP A 255 14.52 -7.76 -11.72
C ASP A 255 14.04 -6.44 -12.35
N PRO A 256 14.87 -5.38 -12.38
CA PRO A 256 14.56 -4.19 -13.13
C PRO A 256 14.55 -4.54 -14.63
N VAL A 257 13.42 -4.27 -15.28
CA VAL A 257 13.17 -4.61 -16.68
C VAL A 257 12.94 -3.33 -17.48
N LEU A 258 13.58 -3.26 -18.64
CA LEU A 258 13.38 -2.17 -19.59
C LEU A 258 12.15 -2.45 -20.44
N TRP A 259 11.30 -1.44 -20.62
CA TRP A 259 10.21 -1.46 -21.60
C TRP A 259 10.48 -0.45 -22.72
N ASP A 260 9.88 -0.70 -23.88
CA ASP A 260 9.80 0.31 -24.93
C ASP A 260 8.76 1.37 -24.50
N ASN A 261 9.22 2.60 -24.27
CA ASN A 261 8.33 3.71 -23.92
C ASN A 261 7.67 4.37 -25.15
N HIS A 262 7.87 3.80 -26.34
CA HIS A 262 7.30 4.23 -27.61
C HIS A 262 7.56 5.72 -27.89
N GLN A 263 8.84 6.12 -27.92
CA GLN A 263 9.26 7.52 -28.10
C GLN A 263 8.70 8.45 -27.01
N GLY A 264 8.64 7.95 -25.78
CA GLY A 264 8.12 8.66 -24.62
C GLY A 264 6.60 8.86 -24.61
N ARG A 265 5.84 8.02 -25.32
CA ARG A 265 4.37 8.05 -25.32
C ARG A 265 3.75 7.15 -24.28
N VAL A 266 4.47 6.13 -23.81
CA VAL A 266 3.95 5.10 -22.91
C VAL A 266 4.90 4.90 -21.73
N THR A 267 4.38 4.85 -20.51
CA THR A 267 5.18 4.54 -19.32
C THR A 267 4.33 3.90 -18.22
N LEU A 268 4.94 3.55 -17.08
CA LEU A 268 4.34 2.90 -15.92
C LEU A 268 4.52 3.77 -14.66
N ALA A 269 3.69 3.55 -13.64
CA ALA A 269 3.79 4.22 -12.34
C ALA A 269 3.25 3.32 -11.21
N GLY A 270 3.74 3.55 -9.99
CA GLY A 270 3.35 2.79 -8.81
C GLY A 270 3.66 1.30 -8.96
N ASP A 271 2.80 0.44 -8.41
CA ASP A 271 3.01 -1.01 -8.44
C ASP A 271 3.10 -1.59 -9.87
N ALA A 272 2.59 -0.90 -10.90
CA ALA A 272 2.76 -1.32 -12.29
C ALA A 272 4.23 -1.24 -12.74
N ALA A 273 5.00 -0.29 -12.19
CA ALA A 273 6.43 -0.16 -12.41
C ALA A 273 7.24 -1.00 -11.40
N HIS A 274 6.92 -0.88 -10.10
CA HIS A 274 7.79 -1.36 -8.99
C HIS A 274 7.00 -1.99 -7.82
N ALA A 275 6.04 -2.88 -8.09
CA ALA A 275 5.42 -3.71 -7.05
C ALA A 275 6.44 -4.38 -6.11
N MET A 276 6.21 -4.20 -4.82
CA MET A 276 7.10 -4.63 -3.75
C MET A 276 6.32 -5.14 -2.53
N PRO A 277 6.95 -5.93 -1.65
CA PRO A 277 6.32 -6.38 -0.42
C PRO A 277 5.98 -5.20 0.52
N PRO A 278 4.84 -5.25 1.24
CA PRO A 278 4.37 -4.11 2.02
C PRO A 278 5.15 -3.85 3.32
N HIS A 279 6.06 -4.76 3.71
CA HIS A 279 6.75 -4.74 5.02
C HIS A 279 7.53 -3.47 5.29
N ARG A 280 8.01 -2.77 4.26
CA ARG A 280 8.73 -1.48 4.40
C ARG A 280 7.81 -0.25 4.32
N GLY A 281 6.53 -0.42 3.99
CA GLY A 281 5.57 0.69 3.85
C GLY A 281 5.94 1.72 2.77
N GLN A 282 6.62 1.30 1.69
CA GLN A 282 7.19 2.20 0.69
C GLN A 282 6.27 2.46 -0.52
N GLY A 283 5.42 1.51 -0.90
CA GLY A 283 4.68 1.56 -2.17
C GLY A 283 3.88 2.86 -2.41
N LEU A 284 3.13 3.35 -1.41
CA LEU A 284 2.39 4.62 -1.54
C LEU A 284 3.34 5.81 -1.79
N ASN A 285 4.47 5.85 -1.09
CA ASN A 285 5.39 6.99 -1.14
C ASN A 285 6.10 7.02 -2.49
N ASN A 286 6.54 5.86 -2.99
CA ASN A 286 7.06 5.72 -4.36
C ASN A 286 6.02 6.12 -5.40
N ALA A 287 4.76 5.69 -5.27
CA ALA A 287 3.72 6.09 -6.22
C ALA A 287 3.44 7.60 -6.25
N ILE A 288 3.57 8.30 -5.12
CA ILE A 288 3.44 9.77 -5.08
C ILE A 288 4.66 10.43 -5.71
N GLN A 289 5.87 9.91 -5.47
CA GLN A 289 7.10 10.37 -6.12
C GLN A 289 7.00 10.21 -7.65
N ASP A 290 6.54 9.06 -8.13
CA ASP A 290 6.32 8.81 -9.56
C ASP A 290 5.40 9.88 -10.15
N ALA A 291 4.29 10.19 -9.47
CA ALA A 291 3.37 11.21 -9.93
C ALA A 291 4.06 12.59 -10.03
N ALA A 292 4.90 12.95 -9.06
CA ALA A 292 5.63 14.22 -9.07
C ALA A 292 6.62 14.30 -10.23
N ASN A 293 7.42 13.25 -10.40
CA ASN A 293 8.45 13.19 -11.45
C ASN A 293 7.81 13.16 -12.84
N TYR A 294 6.68 12.47 -12.98
CA TYR A 294 5.90 12.46 -14.21
C TYR A 294 5.34 13.85 -14.54
N ILE A 295 4.79 14.58 -13.56
CA ILE A 295 4.32 15.96 -13.76
C ILE A 295 5.46 16.87 -14.21
N GLU A 296 6.65 16.74 -13.61
CA GLU A 296 7.83 17.51 -14.03
C GLU A 296 8.24 17.18 -15.47
N ALA A 297 8.24 15.89 -15.85
CA ALA A 297 8.53 15.47 -17.21
C ALA A 297 7.51 16.06 -18.22
N ILE A 298 6.21 16.02 -17.91
CA ILE A 298 5.17 16.60 -18.76
C ILE A 298 5.30 18.13 -18.88
N LYS A 299 5.67 18.84 -17.80
CA LYS A 299 5.94 20.29 -17.87
C LYS A 299 7.09 20.61 -18.82
N LYS A 300 8.20 19.88 -18.72
CA LYS A 300 9.36 20.03 -19.62
C LYS A 300 8.99 19.78 -21.09
N ILE A 301 8.17 18.77 -21.36
CA ILE A 301 7.66 18.50 -22.71
C ILE A 301 6.79 19.67 -23.21
N ASN A 302 5.87 20.17 -22.37
CA ASN A 302 4.94 21.24 -22.73
C ASN A 302 5.64 22.60 -22.94
N GLU A 303 6.70 22.86 -22.17
CA GLU A 303 7.55 24.05 -22.31
C GLU A 303 8.53 23.95 -23.48
N GLY A 304 8.65 22.78 -24.11
CA GLY A 304 9.57 22.53 -25.23
C GLY A 304 11.04 22.45 -24.82
N THR A 305 11.33 22.25 -23.54
CA THR A 305 12.71 22.13 -23.03
C THR A 305 13.32 20.75 -23.31
N CYS A 306 12.47 19.73 -23.50
CA CYS A 306 12.87 18.35 -23.78
C CYS A 306 11.87 17.71 -24.76
N SER A 307 12.31 16.74 -25.57
CA SER A 307 11.38 15.87 -26.28
C SER A 307 10.68 14.90 -25.33
N ALA A 308 9.54 14.33 -25.76
CA ALA A 308 8.85 13.29 -24.99
C ALA A 308 9.74 12.07 -24.73
N ALA A 309 10.49 11.63 -25.74
CA ALA A 309 11.42 10.52 -25.63
C ALA A 309 12.50 10.78 -24.55
N GLU A 310 13.10 11.97 -24.52
CA GLU A 310 14.12 12.32 -23.52
C GLU A 310 13.52 12.40 -22.11
N ALA A 311 12.42 13.13 -21.94
CA ALA A 311 11.82 13.37 -20.63
C ALA A 311 11.28 12.08 -19.99
N ILE A 312 10.58 11.25 -20.77
CA ILE A 312 10.03 9.98 -20.27
C ILE A 312 11.12 8.94 -20.07
N SER A 313 12.17 8.90 -20.90
CA SER A 313 13.30 7.99 -20.65
C SER A 313 14.04 8.34 -19.36
N ALA A 314 14.16 9.63 -19.01
CA ALA A 314 14.71 10.06 -17.74
C ALA A 314 13.82 9.64 -16.55
N TYR A 315 12.51 9.85 -16.67
CA TYR A 315 11.53 9.37 -15.69
C TYR A 315 11.60 7.84 -15.48
N ASP A 316 11.60 7.06 -16.58
CA ASP A 316 11.70 5.60 -16.54
C ASP A 316 13.01 5.13 -15.90
N ALA A 317 14.09 5.91 -16.03
CA ALA A 317 15.39 5.56 -15.46
C ALA A 317 15.40 5.70 -13.93
N GLU A 318 14.75 6.72 -13.37
CA GLU A 318 14.64 6.90 -11.92
C GLU A 318 13.83 5.78 -11.25
N GLN A 319 12.77 5.29 -11.90
CA GLN A 319 11.98 4.18 -11.40
C GLN A 319 12.78 2.87 -11.24
N ARG A 320 13.89 2.71 -11.98
CA ARG A 320 14.75 1.52 -11.92
C ARG A 320 15.60 1.45 -10.66
N MET A 321 15.72 2.55 -9.93
CA MET A 321 16.52 2.64 -8.70
C MET A 321 15.72 2.23 -7.44
N ILE A 322 14.43 1.94 -7.59
CA ILE A 322 13.47 1.59 -6.53
C ILE A 322 13.36 0.07 -6.39
#